data_AF-A0A650CRJ8-F1
#
_entry.id   AF-A0A650CRJ8-F1
#
_cell.length_a   1.000
_cell.length_b   1.000
_cell.length_c   1.000
_cell.angle_alpha   90.00
_cell.angle_beta   90.00
_cell.angle_gamma   90.00
#
_symmetry.space_group_name_H-M   'P 1'
#
loop_
_entity.id
_entity.type
_entity.pdbx_description
1 polymer ?
#
loop_
_entity_poly.entity_id
_entity_poly.type
_entity_poly.pdbx_seq_one_letter_code
_entity_poly.pdbx_strand_id
1 'polypeptide(L)'
;MQFPKDRFSLNLFSIPFLSSIGSDFTIVYNRKSELEAFTLYRSLSQLSEKVVRLVNLYDFLFSEKPYADVNNVIAFLHDKNDVIPFLDSMWSLGGKGYLITCNVDMKKEKGKGDVEILSKEGELCEIETSLSLLKEISSINKNKRSEEILKELNSLNTLEEWLKEKVKEVEFNGLIVLSPLLLPARNLMQKYLNTEIKSHEDFLGSSNTYTFITTGADVLTVRRMEFELRAKGKNVREIIFDVDPLLAPIYLSILTYLFKQPARVL
;
A
#
# COMPACT_ATOMS: atom_id res chain seq x y z
N MET A 1 9.88 25.99 -4.70
CA MET A 1 9.49 24.60 -5.02
C MET A 1 8.46 24.66 -6.13
N GLN A 2 8.67 23.97 -7.24
CA GLN A 2 7.72 23.94 -8.35
C GLN A 2 7.05 22.58 -8.33
N PHE A 3 5.76 22.53 -7.98
CA PHE A 3 4.98 21.31 -8.09
C PHE A 3 4.98 20.85 -9.56
N PRO A 4 5.06 19.53 -9.83
CA PRO A 4 4.94 19.04 -11.20
C PRO A 4 3.67 19.61 -11.85
N LYS A 5 3.81 20.11 -13.09
CA LYS A 5 2.72 20.73 -13.86
C LYS A 5 1.66 19.72 -14.31
N ASP A 6 1.92 18.43 -14.17
CA ASP A 6 0.97 17.38 -14.49
C ASP A 6 -0.14 17.41 -13.44
N ARG A 7 -1.38 17.58 -13.89
CA ARG A 7 -2.56 17.55 -13.01
C ARG A 7 -2.58 16.19 -12.30
N PHE A 8 -2.40 16.21 -10.98
CA PHE A 8 -2.71 15.07 -10.15
C PHE A 8 -4.18 14.71 -10.37
N SER A 9 -4.46 13.52 -10.90
CA SER A 9 -5.81 13.01 -11.05
C SER A 9 -5.85 11.55 -10.59
N LEU A 10 -6.83 11.23 -9.75
CA LEU A 10 -7.06 9.89 -9.23
C LEU A 10 -8.25 9.29 -9.94
N ASN A 11 -8.05 8.16 -10.62
CA ASN A 11 -9.08 7.46 -11.37
C ASN A 11 -9.45 6.15 -10.67
N LEU A 12 -10.38 6.24 -9.72
CA LEU A 12 -10.93 5.06 -9.05
C LEU A 12 -11.71 4.18 -10.03
N PHE A 13 -11.64 2.87 -9.85
CA PHE A 13 -12.29 1.89 -10.71
C PHE A 13 -12.99 0.81 -9.87
N SER A 14 -13.98 0.14 -10.45
CA SER A 14 -14.64 -0.97 -9.75
C SER A 14 -13.77 -2.23 -9.83
N ILE A 15 -13.74 -2.99 -8.74
CA ILE A 15 -13.07 -4.27 -8.63
C ILE A 15 -14.17 -5.32 -8.44
N PRO A 16 -14.74 -5.85 -9.55
CA PRO A 16 -16.06 -6.45 -9.56
C PRO A 16 -16.18 -7.70 -8.68
N PHE A 17 -15.07 -8.42 -8.52
CA PHE A 17 -15.03 -9.67 -7.77
C PHE A 17 -15.04 -9.50 -6.24
N LEU A 18 -14.80 -8.30 -5.70
CA LEU A 18 -14.82 -8.06 -4.25
C LEU A 18 -16.20 -8.29 -3.63
N SER A 19 -17.26 -8.00 -4.39
CA SER A 19 -18.64 -8.21 -3.95
C SER A 19 -19.03 -9.68 -3.84
N SER A 20 -18.34 -10.56 -4.59
CA SER A 20 -18.61 -12.00 -4.64
C SER A 20 -17.59 -12.85 -3.87
N ILE A 21 -16.56 -12.23 -3.31
CA ILE A 21 -15.57 -12.94 -2.49
C ILE A 21 -16.22 -13.46 -1.21
N GLY A 22 -16.14 -14.79 -1.04
CA GLY A 22 -16.54 -15.49 0.19
C GLY A 22 -15.69 -15.11 1.41
N SER A 23 -15.73 -15.95 2.45
CA SER A 23 -14.91 -15.74 3.66
C SER A 23 -13.47 -16.21 3.49
N ASP A 24 -13.23 -17.20 2.62
CA ASP A 24 -11.98 -17.96 2.60
C ASP A 24 -11.17 -17.65 1.34
N PHE A 25 -10.20 -16.75 1.47
CA PHE A 25 -9.25 -16.42 0.41
C PHE A 25 -7.88 -16.07 0.96
N THR A 26 -6.86 -16.24 0.11
CA THR A 26 -5.48 -15.91 0.43
C THR A 26 -5.04 -14.72 -0.41
N ILE A 27 -4.57 -13.67 0.25
CA ILE A 27 -3.95 -12.51 -0.39
C ILE A 27 -2.45 -12.81 -0.53
N VAL A 28 -1.97 -12.81 -1.77
CA VAL A 28 -0.56 -13.03 -2.10
C VAL A 28 0.04 -11.70 -2.56
N TYR A 29 1.21 -11.36 -2.04
CA TYR A 29 1.86 -10.08 -2.38
C TYR A 29 3.38 -10.21 -2.39
N ASN A 30 4.05 -9.27 -3.04
CA ASN A 30 5.49 -9.10 -2.90
C ASN A 30 5.77 -7.74 -2.24
N ARG A 31 7.05 -7.44 -1.99
CA ARG A 31 7.42 -6.15 -1.41
C ARG A 31 6.89 -4.96 -2.20
N LYS A 32 6.88 -5.00 -3.54
CA LYS A 32 6.45 -3.87 -4.39
C LYS A 32 4.94 -3.60 -4.34
N SER A 33 4.13 -4.54 -3.86
CA SER A 33 2.67 -4.46 -3.78
C SER A 33 2.13 -4.46 -2.35
N GLU A 34 2.96 -4.07 -1.38
CA GLU A 34 2.59 -4.00 0.02
C GLU A 34 1.38 -3.07 0.26
N LEU A 35 1.29 -1.94 -0.46
CA LEU A 35 0.21 -0.97 -0.23
C LEU A 35 -1.17 -1.61 -0.46
N GLU A 36 -1.39 -2.16 -1.66
CA GLU A 36 -2.68 -2.73 -2.07
C GLU A 36 -3.06 -3.94 -1.23
N ALA A 37 -2.09 -4.83 -1.01
CA ALA A 37 -2.30 -6.08 -0.28
C ALA A 37 -2.68 -5.82 1.18
N PHE A 38 -1.96 -4.92 1.85
CA PHE A 38 -2.30 -4.55 3.23
C PHE A 38 -3.56 -3.69 3.31
N THR A 39 -3.85 -2.85 2.31
CA THR A 39 -5.13 -2.13 2.24
C THR A 39 -6.28 -3.12 2.17
N LEU A 40 -6.23 -4.11 1.27
CA LEU A 40 -7.29 -5.13 1.18
C LEU A 40 -7.40 -5.91 2.49
N TYR A 41 -6.30 -6.51 2.95
CA TYR A 41 -6.26 -7.31 4.19
C TYR A 41 -6.82 -6.57 5.40
N ARG A 42 -6.35 -5.35 5.66
CA ARG A 42 -6.78 -4.55 6.81
C ARG A 42 -8.22 -4.08 6.66
N SER A 43 -8.66 -3.72 5.45
CA SER A 43 -10.05 -3.29 5.22
C SER A 43 -11.03 -4.43 5.49
N LEU A 44 -10.73 -5.64 5.02
CA LEU A 44 -11.56 -6.82 5.25
C LEU A 44 -11.61 -7.21 6.73
N SER A 45 -10.47 -7.18 7.40
CA SER A 45 -10.38 -7.50 8.82
C SER A 45 -11.10 -6.45 9.70
N GLN A 46 -10.96 -5.16 9.38
CA GLN A 46 -11.44 -4.08 10.25
C GLN A 46 -12.84 -3.57 9.91
N LEU A 47 -13.28 -3.68 8.66
CA LEU A 47 -14.61 -3.19 8.23
C LEU A 47 -15.62 -4.33 8.04
N SER A 48 -15.15 -5.53 7.68
CA SER A 48 -16.00 -6.70 7.44
C SER A 48 -15.81 -7.83 8.45
N GLU A 49 -14.89 -7.68 9.41
CA GLU A 49 -14.56 -8.72 10.41
C GLU A 49 -14.18 -10.08 9.80
N LYS A 50 -13.70 -10.07 8.54
CA LYS A 50 -13.29 -11.30 7.85
C LYS A 50 -11.87 -11.68 8.27
N VAL A 51 -11.66 -12.96 8.55
CA VAL A 51 -10.32 -13.54 8.75
C VAL A 51 -9.75 -13.89 7.37
N VAL A 52 -8.64 -13.25 7.01
CA VAL A 52 -8.05 -13.38 5.69
C VAL A 52 -6.58 -13.74 5.85
N ARG A 53 -6.07 -14.64 5.01
CA ARG A 53 -4.65 -14.98 5.03
C ARG A 53 -3.89 -14.00 4.14
N LEU A 54 -2.79 -13.45 4.65
CA LEU A 54 -1.89 -12.58 3.92
C LEU A 54 -0.51 -13.24 3.87
N VAL A 55 -0.02 -13.55 2.67
CA VAL A 55 1.16 -14.40 2.47
C VAL A 55 2.10 -13.74 1.47
N ASN A 56 3.41 -13.72 1.77
CA ASN A 56 4.40 -13.26 0.81
C ASN A 56 4.49 -14.23 -0.38
N LEU A 57 4.75 -13.73 -1.58
CA LEU A 57 4.88 -14.52 -2.80
C LEU A 57 5.79 -15.74 -2.62
N TYR A 58 6.96 -15.57 -2.01
CA TYR A 58 7.92 -16.67 -1.89
C TYR A 58 7.45 -17.74 -0.89
N ASP A 59 6.82 -17.33 0.20
CA ASP A 59 6.20 -18.29 1.14
C ASP A 59 5.05 -19.03 0.46
N PHE A 60 4.23 -18.31 -0.30
CA PHE A 60 3.17 -18.92 -1.09
C PHE A 60 3.72 -19.94 -2.09
N LEU A 61 4.73 -19.57 -2.89
CA LEU A 61 5.31 -20.40 -3.94
C LEU A 61 6.09 -21.61 -3.44
N PHE A 62 6.77 -21.51 -2.30
CA PHE A 62 7.73 -22.53 -1.86
C PHE A 62 7.32 -23.26 -0.59
N SER A 63 6.53 -22.62 0.28
CA SER A 63 6.18 -23.16 1.61
C SER A 63 4.74 -23.64 1.68
N GLU A 64 3.81 -22.96 1.01
CA GLU A 64 2.38 -23.32 1.04
C GLU A 64 1.95 -24.16 -0.17
N LYS A 65 2.43 -23.79 -1.36
CA LYS A 65 2.17 -24.45 -2.65
C LYS A 65 2.26 -25.99 -2.62
N PRO A 66 3.22 -26.63 -1.92
CA PRO A 66 3.33 -28.09 -1.99
C PRO A 66 2.33 -28.84 -1.10
N TYR A 67 1.55 -28.16 -0.24
CA TYR A 67 0.87 -28.81 0.89
C TYR A 67 -0.60 -28.40 1.12
N ALA A 68 -1.21 -27.56 0.28
CA ALA A 68 -2.59 -27.09 0.49
C ALA A 68 -3.40 -26.93 -0.82
N ASP A 69 -4.73 -27.05 -0.72
CA ASP A 69 -5.68 -26.70 -1.79
C ASP A 69 -5.67 -25.18 -2.02
N VAL A 70 -5.26 -24.76 -3.23
CA VAL A 70 -5.10 -23.35 -3.60
C VAL A 70 -6.35 -22.84 -4.30
N ASN A 71 -7.40 -22.56 -3.53
CA ASN A 71 -8.63 -21.93 -4.03
C ASN A 71 -8.78 -20.52 -3.48
N ASN A 72 -9.36 -19.63 -4.30
CA ASN A 72 -9.65 -18.23 -3.97
C ASN A 72 -8.39 -17.43 -3.60
N VAL A 73 -7.49 -17.24 -4.56
CA VAL A 73 -6.29 -16.40 -4.37
C VAL A 73 -6.50 -15.01 -4.96
N ILE A 74 -6.08 -13.98 -4.24
CA ILE A 74 -5.98 -12.61 -4.76
C ILE A 74 -4.52 -12.21 -4.70
N ALA A 75 -3.87 -12.13 -5.85
CA ALA A 75 -2.48 -11.74 -5.94
C ALA A 75 -2.35 -10.27 -6.35
N PHE A 76 -1.47 -9.54 -5.67
CA PHE A 76 -0.98 -8.24 -6.13
C PHE A 76 0.47 -8.40 -6.54
N LEU A 77 0.77 -8.40 -7.84
CA LEU A 77 2.12 -8.58 -8.36
C LEU A 77 2.33 -7.67 -9.58
N HIS A 78 3.40 -6.89 -9.59
CA HIS A 78 3.68 -5.91 -10.65
C HIS A 78 4.92 -6.24 -11.48
N ASP A 79 5.78 -7.12 -10.98
CA ASP A 79 6.96 -7.56 -11.71
C ASP A 79 6.63 -8.77 -12.57
N LYS A 80 6.98 -8.73 -13.87
CA LYS A 80 6.76 -9.86 -14.77
C LYS A 80 7.46 -11.13 -14.27
N ASN A 81 8.63 -10.97 -13.64
CA ASN A 81 9.41 -12.09 -13.10
C ASN A 81 8.76 -12.75 -11.87
N ASP A 82 7.83 -12.05 -11.21
CA ASP A 82 7.05 -12.59 -10.10
C ASP A 82 5.71 -13.15 -10.57
N VAL A 83 5.09 -12.48 -11.56
CA VAL A 83 3.81 -12.88 -12.15
C VAL A 83 3.91 -14.23 -12.87
N ILE A 84 4.95 -14.46 -13.67
CA ILE A 84 5.06 -15.70 -14.46
C ILE A 84 5.14 -16.93 -13.53
N PRO A 85 6.06 -17.01 -12.55
CA PRO A 85 6.11 -18.13 -11.62
C PRO A 85 4.84 -18.32 -10.81
N PHE A 86 4.16 -17.22 -10.44
CA PHE A 86 2.86 -17.27 -9.78
C PHE A 86 1.80 -17.96 -10.66
N LEU A 87 1.63 -17.50 -11.90
CA LEU A 87 0.64 -18.05 -12.83
C LEU A 87 0.93 -19.51 -13.20
N ASP A 88 2.19 -19.87 -13.43
CA ASP A 88 2.58 -21.26 -13.69
C ASP A 88 2.29 -22.16 -12.48
N SER A 89 2.43 -21.63 -11.26
CA SER A 89 2.10 -22.33 -10.02
C SER A 89 0.61 -22.53 -9.85
N MET A 90 -0.20 -21.48 -10.08
CA MET A 90 -1.65 -21.56 -10.04
C MET A 90 -2.19 -22.57 -11.06
N TRP A 91 -1.66 -22.55 -12.29
CA TRP A 91 -2.02 -23.51 -13.33
C TRP A 91 -1.71 -24.95 -12.94
N SER A 92 -0.49 -25.21 -12.43
CA SER A 92 -0.04 -26.55 -12.06
C SER A 92 -0.89 -27.18 -10.95
N LEU A 93 -1.50 -26.36 -10.09
CA LEU A 93 -2.33 -26.80 -8.97
C LEU A 93 -3.84 -26.76 -9.25
N GLY A 94 -4.26 -26.35 -10.45
CA GLY A 94 -5.67 -26.11 -10.74
C GLY A 94 -6.29 -25.02 -9.88
N GLY A 95 -5.47 -24.06 -9.42
CA GLY A 95 -5.89 -23.00 -8.54
C GLY A 95 -6.73 -21.94 -9.24
N LYS A 96 -7.56 -21.25 -8.43
CA LYS A 96 -8.52 -20.24 -8.88
C LYS A 96 -8.28 -18.90 -8.20
N GLY A 97 -8.43 -17.81 -8.92
CA GLY A 97 -8.26 -16.49 -8.32
C GLY A 97 -8.21 -15.30 -9.25
N TYR A 98 -7.68 -14.21 -8.71
CA TYR A 98 -7.50 -12.94 -9.38
C TYR A 98 -6.06 -12.47 -9.21
N LEU A 99 -5.48 -11.92 -10.27
CA LEU A 99 -4.21 -11.21 -10.24
C LEU A 99 -4.47 -9.74 -10.57
N ILE A 100 -4.24 -8.84 -9.61
CA ILE A 100 -4.24 -7.40 -9.83
C ILE A 100 -2.81 -6.92 -10.08
N THR A 101 -2.60 -6.19 -11.17
CA THR A 101 -1.27 -5.72 -11.56
C THR A 101 -1.27 -4.32 -12.16
N CYS A 102 -0.22 -3.57 -11.87
CA CYS A 102 0.08 -2.28 -12.51
C CYS A 102 0.97 -2.43 -13.75
N ASN A 103 1.27 -3.67 -14.16
CA ASN A 103 2.07 -3.94 -15.34
C ASN A 103 1.18 -4.11 -16.57
N VAL A 104 1.35 -3.20 -17.53
CA VAL A 104 0.54 -3.12 -18.76
C VAL A 104 0.79 -4.31 -19.70
N ASP A 105 2.01 -4.86 -19.69
CA ASP A 105 2.37 -5.98 -20.57
C ASP A 105 1.58 -7.24 -20.23
N MET A 106 1.05 -7.34 -19.01
CA MET A 106 0.27 -8.48 -18.54
C MET A 106 -1.16 -8.51 -19.11
N LYS A 107 -1.65 -7.42 -19.72
CA LYS A 107 -2.95 -7.42 -20.42
C LYS A 107 -3.00 -8.43 -21.57
N LYS A 108 -1.85 -8.73 -22.17
CA LYS A 108 -1.73 -9.62 -23.33
C LYS A 108 -1.52 -11.07 -22.94
N GLU A 109 -1.12 -11.32 -21.69
CA GLU A 109 -0.97 -12.67 -21.18
C GLU A 109 -2.37 -13.24 -20.96
N LYS A 110 -2.72 -14.32 -21.67
CA LYS A 110 -3.92 -15.09 -21.31
C LYS A 110 -3.65 -15.67 -19.93
N GLY A 111 -4.53 -15.41 -18.96
CA GLY A 111 -4.44 -16.02 -17.64
C GLY A 111 -4.11 -17.51 -17.75
N LYS A 112 -3.12 -17.96 -16.98
CA LYS A 112 -2.81 -19.39 -16.83
C LYS A 112 -3.40 -19.86 -15.51
N GLY A 113 -3.97 -21.07 -15.51
CA GLY A 113 -4.89 -21.48 -14.45
C GLY A 113 -6.21 -20.72 -14.54
N ASP A 114 -7.16 -21.03 -13.66
CA ASP A 114 -8.43 -20.30 -13.58
C ASP A 114 -8.23 -18.96 -12.83
N VAL A 115 -7.26 -18.17 -13.31
CA VAL A 115 -6.84 -16.88 -12.75
C VAL A 115 -7.18 -15.76 -13.71
N GLU A 116 -8.04 -14.85 -13.27
CA GLU A 116 -8.39 -13.65 -14.03
C GLU A 116 -7.36 -12.54 -13.76
N ILE A 117 -6.83 -11.92 -14.82
CA ILE A 117 -5.85 -10.85 -14.71
C ILE A 117 -6.52 -9.49 -14.90
N LEU A 118 -6.42 -8.65 -13.87
CA LEU A 118 -6.89 -7.27 -13.87
C LEU A 118 -5.67 -6.35 -13.90
N SER A 119 -5.39 -5.78 -15.07
CA SER A 119 -4.26 -4.88 -15.28
C SER A 119 -4.72 -3.44 -15.45
N LYS A 120 -4.16 -2.55 -14.62
CA LYS A 120 -4.38 -1.11 -14.65
C LYS A 120 -3.08 -0.41 -15.05
N GLU A 121 -3.19 0.59 -15.91
CA GLU A 121 -2.05 1.40 -16.34
C GLU A 121 -2.06 2.75 -15.60
N GLY A 122 -0.88 3.29 -15.32
CA GLY A 122 -0.73 4.64 -14.77
C GLY A 122 0.35 4.73 -13.70
N GLU A 123 0.94 5.92 -13.53
CA GLU A 123 1.98 6.18 -12.51
C GLU A 123 1.47 6.06 -11.07
N LEU A 124 0.17 6.28 -10.88
CA LEU A 124 -0.55 6.19 -9.61
C LEU A 124 -1.31 4.88 -9.44
N CYS A 125 -1.06 3.86 -10.27
CA CYS A 125 -1.85 2.64 -10.29
C CYS A 125 -1.95 1.95 -8.91
N GLU A 126 -0.85 1.87 -8.16
CA GLU A 126 -0.83 1.25 -6.83
C GLU A 126 -1.74 2.00 -5.83
N ILE A 127 -1.74 3.34 -5.92
CA ILE A 127 -2.57 4.23 -5.11
C ILE A 127 -4.04 4.14 -5.54
N GLU A 128 -4.32 4.23 -6.83
CA GLU A 128 -5.68 4.14 -7.38
C GLU A 128 -6.31 2.79 -7.06
N THR A 129 -5.54 1.70 -7.13
CA THR A 129 -5.98 0.36 -6.76
C THR A 129 -6.32 0.30 -5.27
N SER A 130 -5.45 0.82 -4.40
CA SER A 130 -5.68 0.85 -2.96
C SER A 130 -6.93 1.64 -2.57
N LEU A 131 -7.13 2.82 -3.15
CA LEU A 131 -8.33 3.62 -2.93
C LEU A 131 -9.59 2.92 -3.46
N SER A 132 -9.48 2.25 -4.61
CA SER A 132 -10.59 1.50 -5.22
C SER A 132 -10.99 0.30 -4.35
N LEU A 133 -10.03 -0.47 -3.85
CA LEU A 133 -10.25 -1.57 -2.90
C LEU A 133 -10.99 -1.07 -1.66
N LEU A 134 -10.48 0.00 -1.04
CA LEU A 134 -11.07 0.56 0.17
C LEU A 134 -12.47 1.11 -0.07
N LYS A 135 -12.70 1.78 -1.21
CA LYS A 135 -14.02 2.27 -1.61
C LYS A 135 -15.01 1.12 -1.77
N GLU A 136 -14.64 0.06 -2.50
CA GLU A 136 -15.53 -1.07 -2.76
C GLU A 136 -15.89 -1.79 -1.46
N ILE A 137 -14.90 -2.10 -0.60
CA ILE A 137 -15.14 -2.72 0.70
C ILE A 137 -16.00 -1.81 1.57
N SER A 138 -15.69 -0.52 1.65
CA SER A 138 -16.49 0.41 2.45
C SER A 138 -17.94 0.50 1.94
N SER A 139 -18.17 0.40 0.62
CA SER A 139 -19.52 0.43 0.02
C SER A 139 -20.39 -0.78 0.39
N ILE A 140 -19.75 -1.93 0.62
CA ILE A 140 -20.43 -3.18 0.98
C ILE A 140 -20.77 -3.21 2.48
N ASN A 141 -19.98 -2.50 3.30
CA ASN A 141 -20.15 -2.49 4.76
C ASN A 141 -20.92 -1.24 5.22
N LYS A 142 -21.92 -1.43 6.09
CA LYS A 142 -22.81 -0.35 6.57
C LYS A 142 -22.44 0.18 7.95
N ASN A 143 -21.20 -0.02 8.40
CA ASN A 143 -20.76 0.51 9.69
C ASN A 143 -20.36 2.00 9.57
N LYS A 144 -20.46 2.73 10.69
CA LYS A 144 -20.20 4.18 10.73
C LYS A 144 -18.84 4.57 10.12
N ARG A 145 -17.79 3.79 10.43
CA ARG A 145 -16.43 4.03 9.91
C ARG A 145 -16.37 3.89 8.39
N SER A 146 -17.08 2.91 7.82
CA SER A 146 -17.16 2.71 6.37
C SER A 146 -17.88 3.87 5.68
N GLU A 147 -18.97 4.38 6.27
CA GLU A 147 -19.67 5.56 5.76
C GLU A 147 -18.79 6.82 5.76
N GLU A 148 -17.99 7.02 6.81
CA GLU A 148 -17.05 8.15 6.92
C GLU A 148 -15.96 8.05 5.85
N ILE A 149 -15.34 6.87 5.70
CA ILE A 149 -14.34 6.61 4.65
C ILE A 149 -14.94 6.86 3.26
N LEU A 150 -16.16 6.39 2.98
CA LEU A 150 -16.83 6.62 1.69
C LEU A 150 -17.08 8.10 1.42
N LYS A 151 -17.52 8.87 2.42
CA LYS A 151 -17.73 10.31 2.27
C LYS A 151 -16.44 11.03 1.90
N GLU A 152 -15.34 10.64 2.54
CA GLU A 152 -14.01 11.17 2.24
C GLU A 152 -13.53 10.79 0.83
N LEU A 153 -13.63 9.51 0.46
CA LEU A 153 -13.27 9.02 -0.87
C LEU A 153 -14.16 9.54 -2.01
N ASN A 154 -15.37 10.01 -1.71
CA ASN A 154 -16.23 10.68 -2.70
C ASN A 154 -15.89 12.18 -2.85
N SER A 155 -15.04 12.73 -1.98
CA SER A 155 -14.64 14.14 -1.94
C SER A 155 -13.17 14.33 -2.39
N LEU A 156 -12.72 13.59 -3.41
CA LEU A 156 -11.31 13.52 -3.83
C LEU A 156 -10.69 14.88 -4.18
N ASN A 157 -11.46 15.81 -4.75
CA ASN A 157 -10.92 17.14 -5.09
C ASN A 157 -10.51 17.92 -3.84
N THR A 158 -11.29 17.84 -2.77
CA THR A 158 -10.97 18.47 -1.48
C THR A 158 -9.80 17.76 -0.81
N LEU A 159 -9.70 16.44 -0.97
CA LEU A 159 -8.56 15.66 -0.49
C LEU A 159 -7.25 16.11 -1.16
N GLU A 160 -7.25 16.37 -2.47
CA GLU A 160 -6.07 16.87 -3.19
C GLU A 160 -5.61 18.23 -2.63
N GLU A 161 -6.53 19.17 -2.42
CA GLU A 161 -6.21 20.48 -1.84
C GLU A 161 -5.64 20.35 -0.43
N TRP A 162 -6.25 19.52 0.41
CA TRP A 162 -5.77 19.23 1.76
C TRP A 162 -4.35 18.62 1.73
N LEU A 163 -4.09 17.67 0.84
CA LEU A 163 -2.77 17.05 0.68
C LEU A 163 -1.72 18.07 0.22
N LYS A 164 -2.06 18.99 -0.69
CA LYS A 164 -1.15 20.06 -1.13
C LYS A 164 -0.81 21.05 -0.03
N GLU A 165 -1.74 21.37 0.85
CA GLU A 165 -1.44 22.19 2.04
C GLU A 165 -0.56 21.41 3.03
N LYS A 166 -0.87 20.13 3.29
CA LYS A 166 -0.03 19.27 4.14
C LYS A 166 1.40 19.13 3.63
N VAL A 167 1.60 19.13 2.31
CA VAL A 167 2.94 19.13 1.70
C VAL A 167 3.77 20.37 2.10
N LYS A 168 3.16 21.50 2.46
CA LYS A 168 3.94 22.67 2.91
C LYS A 168 4.43 22.54 4.35
N GLU A 169 3.80 21.68 5.15
CA GLU A 169 4.09 21.48 6.57
C GLU A 169 5.09 20.34 6.81
N VAL A 170 5.19 19.43 5.86
CA VAL A 170 6.04 18.24 5.94
C VAL A 170 7.40 18.53 5.32
N GLU A 171 8.48 18.11 5.97
CA GLU A 171 9.78 18.02 5.29
C GLU A 171 10.33 16.62 5.48
N PHE A 172 10.58 15.96 4.36
CA PHE A 172 11.23 14.67 4.32
C PHE A 172 12.75 14.86 4.34
N ASN A 173 13.32 14.87 5.55
CA ASN A 173 14.77 15.03 5.74
C ASN A 173 15.35 13.91 6.63
N GLY A 174 16.65 13.68 6.47
CA GLY A 174 17.35 12.63 7.22
C GLY A 174 16.88 11.22 6.88
N LEU A 175 17.10 10.29 7.81
CA LEU A 175 16.63 8.92 7.68
C LEU A 175 15.16 8.85 8.10
N ILE A 176 14.30 8.40 7.18
CA ILE A 176 12.86 8.30 7.43
C ILE A 176 12.54 6.92 7.98
N VAL A 177 11.79 6.90 9.09
CA VAL A 177 11.38 5.69 9.79
C VAL A 177 9.85 5.66 9.87
N LEU A 178 9.24 4.59 9.35
CA LEU A 178 7.79 4.41 9.37
C LEU A 178 7.35 3.53 10.53
N SER A 179 6.22 3.89 11.11
CA SER A 179 5.47 3.07 12.06
C SER A 179 4.81 1.85 11.36
N PRO A 180 4.37 0.83 12.12
CA PRO A 180 3.77 -0.39 11.53
C PRO A 180 2.55 -0.11 10.63
N LEU A 181 1.71 0.88 10.98
CA LEU A 181 0.54 1.19 10.17
C LEU A 181 0.90 1.83 8.83
N LEU A 182 1.99 2.61 8.80
CA LEU A 182 2.45 3.30 7.60
C LEU A 182 3.43 2.49 6.74
N LEU A 183 3.98 1.39 7.27
CA LEU A 183 4.95 0.55 6.58
C LEU A 183 4.55 0.14 5.14
N PRO A 184 3.26 -0.14 4.81
CA PRO A 184 2.86 -0.45 3.43
C PRO A 184 3.19 0.64 2.40
N ALA A 185 3.34 1.91 2.82
CA ALA A 185 3.73 3.02 1.94
C ALA A 185 5.23 3.00 1.55
N ARG A 186 6.05 2.22 2.26
CA ARG A 186 7.53 2.27 2.20
C ARG A 186 8.09 2.26 0.79
N ASN A 187 7.66 1.31 -0.06
CA ASN A 187 8.26 1.15 -1.39
C ASN A 187 7.88 2.28 -2.34
N LEU A 188 6.65 2.81 -2.25
CA LEU A 188 6.25 3.99 -3.02
C LEU A 188 6.99 5.25 -2.54
N MET A 189 7.16 5.41 -1.23
CA MET A 189 7.98 6.50 -0.69
C MET A 189 9.43 6.42 -1.17
N GLN A 190 10.04 5.22 -1.15
CA GLN A 190 11.39 4.99 -1.70
C GLN A 190 11.46 5.35 -3.18
N LYS A 191 10.46 4.92 -3.97
CA LYS A 191 10.31 5.22 -5.41
C LYS A 191 10.21 6.72 -5.68
N TYR A 192 9.42 7.48 -4.92
CA TYR A 192 9.16 8.89 -5.20
C TYR A 192 10.18 9.85 -4.57
N LEU A 193 10.72 9.53 -3.40
CA LEU A 193 11.72 10.38 -2.70
C LEU A 193 13.16 10.03 -3.07
N ASN A 194 13.39 8.89 -3.73
CA ASN A 194 14.72 8.36 -4.04
C ASN A 194 15.64 8.34 -2.80
N THR A 195 15.08 7.90 -1.65
CA THR A 195 15.74 7.86 -0.36
C THR A 195 15.39 6.56 0.34
N GLU A 196 16.31 6.07 1.18
CA GLU A 196 16.05 4.90 2.00
C GLU A 196 15.00 5.19 3.09
N ILE A 197 13.97 4.34 3.13
CA ILE A 197 12.91 4.37 4.13
C ILE A 197 13.01 3.09 4.97
N LYS A 198 13.06 3.23 6.30
CA LYS A 198 13.20 2.11 7.25
C LYS A 198 11.89 1.81 7.98
N SER A 199 11.73 0.56 8.42
CA SER A 199 10.77 0.20 9.47
C SER A 199 11.33 0.60 10.83
N HIS A 200 10.45 0.88 11.78
CA HIS A 200 10.83 1.01 13.19
C HIS A 200 11.52 -0.25 13.77
N GLU A 201 11.27 -1.45 13.21
CA GLU A 201 11.89 -2.71 13.66
C GLU A 201 13.33 -2.89 13.13
N ASP A 202 13.57 -2.50 11.88
CA ASP A 202 14.85 -2.74 11.17
C ASP A 202 15.82 -1.55 11.24
N PHE A 203 15.55 -0.64 12.17
CA PHE A 203 16.27 0.61 12.28
C PHE A 203 17.64 0.43 12.94
N LEU A 204 18.70 0.83 12.23
CA LEU A 204 20.05 0.98 12.80
C LEU A 204 20.35 2.47 12.95
N GLY A 205 20.64 2.91 14.18
CA GLY A 205 20.81 4.32 14.56
C GLY A 205 22.09 5.02 14.06
N SER A 206 22.44 4.81 12.78
CA SER A 206 23.65 5.33 12.16
C SER A 206 23.55 6.79 11.67
N SER A 207 22.34 7.34 11.50
CA SER A 207 22.14 8.73 11.08
C SER A 207 22.30 9.74 12.25
N ASN A 208 22.41 11.03 11.90
CA ASN A 208 22.34 12.14 12.86
C ASN A 208 20.98 12.84 12.85
N THR A 209 20.22 12.69 11.77
CA THR A 209 18.89 13.29 11.58
C THR A 209 17.88 12.20 11.22
N TYR A 210 16.75 12.21 11.91
CA TYR A 210 15.69 11.23 11.78
C TYR A 210 14.33 11.90 11.62
N THR A 211 13.52 11.36 10.73
CA THR A 211 12.11 11.72 10.59
C THR A 211 11.27 10.48 10.85
N PHE A 212 10.59 10.44 11.99
CA PHE A 212 9.62 9.40 12.30
C PHE A 212 8.26 9.83 11.77
N ILE A 213 7.58 8.93 11.05
CA ILE A 213 6.24 9.16 10.55
C ILE A 213 5.33 8.10 11.17
N THR A 214 4.30 8.57 11.86
CA THR A 214 3.38 7.74 12.63
C THR A 214 1.94 8.14 12.36
N THR A 215 1.00 7.36 12.90
CA THR A 215 -0.40 7.77 13.07
C THR A 215 -0.68 8.03 14.55
N GLY A 216 -1.83 8.63 14.88
CA GLY A 216 -2.27 8.72 16.27
C GLY A 216 -2.44 7.35 16.94
N ALA A 217 -2.78 6.31 16.17
CA ALA A 217 -3.05 4.96 16.67
C ALA A 217 -1.79 4.17 17.06
N ASP A 218 -0.64 4.45 16.44
CA ASP A 218 0.61 3.72 16.66
C ASP A 218 1.80 4.60 17.07
N VAL A 219 1.57 5.87 17.41
CA VAL A 219 2.61 6.80 17.88
C VAL A 219 3.45 6.25 19.05
N LEU A 220 2.83 5.51 19.96
CA LEU A 220 3.52 4.94 21.12
C LEU A 220 4.59 3.90 20.73
N THR A 221 4.46 3.27 19.56
CA THR A 221 5.40 2.23 19.09
C THR A 221 6.79 2.79 18.81
N VAL A 222 6.89 4.06 18.41
CA VAL A 222 8.18 4.70 18.06
C VAL A 222 8.67 5.70 19.10
N ARG A 223 7.79 6.25 19.96
CA ARG A 223 8.14 7.31 20.92
C ARG A 223 9.32 6.96 21.82
N ARG A 224 9.40 5.71 22.29
CA ARG A 224 10.55 5.25 23.10
C ARG A 224 11.86 5.43 22.33
N MET A 225 11.89 4.99 21.08
CA MET A 225 13.07 5.11 20.23
C MET A 225 13.43 6.57 19.98
N GLU A 226 12.44 7.42 19.75
CA GLU A 226 12.68 8.85 19.58
C GLU A 226 13.31 9.50 20.80
N PHE A 227 12.81 9.21 22.01
CA PHE A 227 13.39 9.72 23.25
C PHE A 227 14.82 9.25 23.44
N GLU A 228 15.10 7.97 23.16
CA GLU A 228 16.46 7.42 23.24
C GLU A 228 17.41 8.09 22.25
N LEU A 229 16.95 8.41 21.03
CA LEU A 229 17.76 9.13 20.03
C LEU A 229 17.99 10.59 20.41
N ARG A 230 16.96 11.29 20.89
CA ARG A 230 17.07 12.68 21.39
C ARG A 230 18.04 12.76 22.58
N ALA A 231 17.97 11.80 23.51
CA ALA A 231 18.90 11.71 24.65
C ALA A 231 20.36 11.47 24.22
N LYS A 232 20.58 10.83 23.06
CA LYS A 232 21.90 10.68 22.42
C LYS A 232 22.33 11.90 21.60
N GLY A 233 21.61 13.03 21.70
CA GLY A 233 21.91 14.28 20.99
C GLY A 233 21.59 14.25 19.50
N LYS A 234 20.75 13.31 19.03
CA LYS A 234 20.34 13.21 17.63
C LYS A 234 19.20 14.19 17.34
N ASN A 235 19.13 14.68 16.10
CA ASN A 235 18.01 15.50 15.64
C ASN A 235 16.86 14.58 15.22
N VAL A 236 15.72 14.68 15.91
CA VAL A 236 14.56 13.79 15.71
C VAL A 236 13.30 14.61 15.51
N ARG A 237 12.74 14.51 14.31
CA ARG A 237 11.44 15.07 13.95
C ARG A 237 10.37 13.97 13.96
N GLU A 238 9.20 14.29 14.48
CA GLU A 238 8.00 13.44 14.42
C GLU A 238 6.99 14.09 13.46
N ILE A 239 6.39 13.29 12.59
CA ILE A 239 5.28 13.67 11.72
C ILE A 239 4.12 12.72 12.05
N ILE A 240 3.06 13.28 12.62
CA ILE A 240 1.85 12.52 12.94
C ILE A 240 0.84 12.72 11.81
N PHE A 241 0.52 11.62 11.13
CA PHE A 241 -0.49 11.55 10.07
C PHE A 241 -1.83 11.12 10.68
N ASP A 242 -2.54 12.10 11.24
CA ASP A 242 -3.78 11.89 12.01
C ASP A 242 -5.00 11.78 11.08
N VAL A 243 -5.10 10.65 10.40
CA VAL A 243 -6.24 10.24 9.56
C VAL A 243 -6.61 8.79 9.88
N ASP A 244 -7.68 8.27 9.29
CA ASP A 244 -8.06 6.87 9.47
C ASP A 244 -6.87 5.93 9.15
N PRO A 245 -6.53 4.95 10.01
CA PRO A 245 -5.44 4.00 9.78
C PRO A 245 -5.45 3.25 8.44
N LEU A 246 -6.62 3.06 7.81
CA LEU A 246 -6.75 2.43 6.49
C LEU A 246 -6.38 3.41 5.35
N LEU A 247 -6.56 4.71 5.56
CA LEU A 247 -6.24 5.76 4.60
C LEU A 247 -4.80 6.26 4.75
N ALA A 248 -4.26 6.23 5.97
CA ALA A 248 -2.95 6.79 6.31
C ALA A 248 -1.79 6.37 5.37
N PRO A 249 -1.54 5.07 5.08
CA PRO A 249 -0.44 4.69 4.18
C PRO A 249 -0.70 5.12 2.73
N ILE A 250 -1.97 5.16 2.29
CA ILE A 250 -2.33 5.60 0.94
C ILE A 250 -2.08 7.10 0.81
N TYR A 251 -2.52 7.89 1.78
CA TYR A 251 -2.36 9.33 1.78
C TYR A 251 -0.90 9.75 1.94
N LEU A 252 -0.11 9.02 2.75
CA LEU A 252 1.32 9.21 2.80
C LEU A 252 1.98 8.95 1.44
N SER A 253 1.55 7.89 0.73
CA SER A 253 2.03 7.59 -0.62
C SER A 253 1.70 8.72 -1.61
N ILE A 254 0.47 9.23 -1.59
CA ILE A 254 0.06 10.39 -2.42
C ILE A 254 0.89 11.63 -2.06
N LEU A 255 1.04 11.92 -0.77
CA LEU A 255 1.79 13.08 -0.31
C LEU A 255 3.25 12.97 -0.79
N THR A 256 3.90 11.82 -0.65
CA THR A 256 5.25 11.62 -1.19
C THR A 256 5.34 11.74 -2.71
N TYR A 257 4.31 11.33 -3.45
CA TYR A 257 4.23 11.55 -4.89
C TYR A 257 4.18 13.05 -5.22
N LEU A 258 3.37 13.83 -4.51
CA LEU A 258 3.28 15.29 -4.69
C LEU A 258 4.59 16.00 -4.32
N PHE A 259 5.37 15.43 -3.40
CA PHE A 259 6.70 15.90 -3.00
C PHE A 259 7.83 15.54 -3.96
N LYS A 260 7.59 14.65 -4.94
CA LYS A 260 8.61 14.13 -5.85
C LYS A 260 9.50 15.27 -6.33
N GLN A 261 10.76 15.26 -5.88
CA GLN A 261 11.72 16.24 -6.38
C GLN A 261 11.85 16.01 -7.89
N PRO A 262 11.85 17.07 -8.72
CA PRO A 262 12.13 16.89 -10.13
C PRO A 262 13.46 16.13 -10.23
N ALA A 263 13.43 14.97 -10.90
CA ALA A 263 14.60 14.15 -11.10
C ALA A 263 15.73 15.06 -11.58
N ARG A 264 16.83 15.12 -10.83
CA ARG A 264 18.04 15.77 -11.33
C ARG A 264 18.41 15.02 -12.60
N VAL A 265 18.16 15.66 -13.74
CA VAL A 265 18.74 15.26 -15.02
C VAL A 265 20.24 15.33 -14.78
N LEU A 266 20.87 14.15 -14.62
CA LEU A 266 22.31 14.00 -14.66
C LEU A 266 22.77 14.08 -16.11
#